data_AF-A0A662BLU3-F1
#
_entry.id   AF-A0A662BLU3-F1
#
_cell.length_a   1.000
_cell.length_b   1.000
_cell.length_c   1.000
_cell.angle_alpha   90.00
_cell.angle_beta   90.00
_cell.angle_gamma   90.00
#
_symmetry.space_group_name_H-M   'P 1'
#
loop_
_entity.id
_entity.type
_entity.pdbx_description
1 polymer ?
#
loop_
_entity_poly.entity_id
_entity_poly.type
_entity_poly.pdbx_seq_one_letter_code
_entity_poly.pdbx_strand_id
1 'polypeptide(L)'
;MNKNYYAVIMAGGVGSRFWPVSTEENPKQFHDMLGTGRSLIQNTFDRLSKLIPSENILIATNKKYKDLVLYHLPDINENQVLL
;
A
#
# COMPACT_ATOMS: atom_id res chain seq x y z
N MET A 1 -10.74 -7.26 -17.63
CA MET A 1 -11.06 -6.34 -16.52
C MET A 1 -11.77 -5.11 -17.06
N ASN A 2 -12.74 -4.57 -16.31
CA ASN A 2 -13.40 -3.32 -16.67
C ASN A 2 -12.45 -2.14 -16.42
N LYS A 3 -12.20 -1.31 -17.43
CA LYS A 3 -11.25 -0.18 -17.35
C LYS A 3 -11.83 1.05 -16.63
N ASN A 4 -13.12 1.05 -16.31
CA ASN A 4 -13.79 2.16 -15.63
C ASN A 4 -13.81 1.99 -14.10
N TYR A 5 -13.26 0.91 -13.58
CA TYR A 5 -13.14 0.69 -12.14
C TYR A 5 -11.80 1.23 -11.64
N TYR A 6 -11.87 1.89 -10.49
CA TYR A 6 -10.75 2.47 -9.77
C TYR A 6 -10.84 2.04 -8.31
N ALA A 7 -9.68 1.90 -7.67
CA ALA A 7 -9.60 1.67 -6.24
C ALA A 7 -8.60 2.63 -5.61
N VAL A 8 -8.86 2.96 -4.35
CA VAL A 8 -7.95 3.72 -3.52
C VAL A 8 -7.58 2.87 -2.31
N ILE A 9 -6.29 2.58 -2.14
CA ILE A 9 -5.73 1.96 -0.93
C ILE A 9 -5.32 3.09 0.02
N MET A 10 -5.95 3.15 1.20
CA MET A 10 -5.58 4.10 2.24
C MET A 10 -4.45 3.54 3.12
N ALA A 11 -3.27 4.16 3.06
CA ALA A 11 -2.03 3.70 3.66
C ALA A 11 -1.32 4.77 4.53
N GLY A 12 -2.08 5.58 5.28
CA GLY A 12 -1.53 6.71 6.07
C GLY A 12 -1.36 6.48 7.58
N GLY A 13 -2.04 5.48 8.17
CA GLY A 13 -2.04 5.30 9.63
C GLY A 13 -0.79 4.59 10.15
N VAL A 14 -0.31 4.99 11.34
CA VAL A 14 0.88 4.37 11.96
C VAL A 14 0.64 2.97 12.50
N GLY A 15 -0.60 2.59 12.81
CA GLY A 15 -0.90 1.28 13.43
C GLY A 15 -0.43 1.15 14.88
N SER A 16 -0.62 2.18 15.72
CA SER A 16 -0.10 2.26 17.10
C SER A 16 -0.45 1.07 18.01
N ARG A 17 -1.57 0.37 17.78
CA ARG A 17 -1.95 -0.84 18.52
C ARG A 17 -1.02 -2.04 18.27
N PHE A 18 -0.17 -1.96 17.25
CA PHE A 18 0.82 -2.99 16.90
C PHE A 18 2.23 -2.64 17.38
N TRP A 19 2.38 -1.66 18.28
CA TRP A 19 3.67 -1.43 18.94
C TRP A 19 4.11 -2.70 19.71
N PRO A 20 5.40 -3.09 19.69
CA PRO A 20 6.56 -2.37 19.14
C PRO A 20 6.83 -2.59 17.64
N VAL A 21 6.06 -3.45 16.97
CA VAL A 21 6.29 -3.82 15.56
C VAL A 21 6.06 -2.63 14.62
N SER A 22 5.02 -1.84 14.90
CA SER A 22 4.60 -0.73 14.06
C SER A 22 5.04 0.61 14.64
N THR A 23 5.86 1.36 13.89
CA THR A 23 6.44 2.64 14.33
C THR A 23 6.11 3.77 13.36
N GLU A 24 6.43 5.00 13.75
CA GLU A 24 6.27 6.17 12.88
C GLU A 24 7.13 6.13 11.61
N GLU A 25 8.27 5.43 11.66
CA GLU A 25 9.18 5.26 10.53
C GLU A 25 8.79 4.04 9.68
N ASN A 26 8.28 2.98 10.32
CA ASN A 26 7.83 1.77 9.63
C ASN A 26 6.41 1.35 10.08
N PRO A 27 5.36 1.97 9.52
CA PRO A 27 3.95 1.64 9.83
C PRO A 27 3.49 0.25 9.42
N LYS A 28 2.40 -0.23 10.05
CA LYS A 28 1.88 -1.60 9.94
C LYS A 28 1.73 -2.11 8.50
N GLN A 29 1.36 -1.24 7.56
CA GLN A 29 1.06 -1.64 6.19
C GLN A 29 2.28 -2.18 5.45
N PHE A 30 3.48 -1.82 5.90
CA PHE A 30 4.75 -2.21 5.31
C PHE A 30 5.33 -3.50 5.91
N HIS A 31 4.66 -4.09 6.90
CA HIS A 31 5.08 -5.33 7.54
C HIS A 31 4.35 -6.56 6.99
N ASP A 32 5.05 -7.68 6.95
CA ASP A 32 4.45 -9.01 6.76
C ASP A 32 3.88 -9.52 8.08
N MET A 33 2.68 -9.05 8.41
CA MET A 33 1.98 -9.42 9.64
C MET A 33 1.38 -10.84 9.59
N LEU A 34 1.38 -11.49 8.43
CA LEU A 34 0.74 -12.78 8.22
C LEU A 34 1.75 -13.92 7.97
N GLY A 35 3.06 -13.64 7.96
CA GLY A 35 4.11 -14.63 7.70
C GLY A 35 4.08 -15.17 6.26
N THR A 36 3.64 -14.35 5.31
CA THR A 36 3.47 -14.70 3.89
C THR A 36 4.67 -14.34 3.02
N GLY A 37 5.68 -13.69 3.59
CA GLY A 37 6.79 -13.06 2.86
C GLY A 37 6.41 -11.72 2.20
N ARG A 38 5.19 -11.21 2.45
CA ARG A 38 4.64 -10.06 1.75
C ARG A 38 3.99 -9.08 2.72
N SER A 39 4.20 -7.79 2.51
CA SER A 39 3.61 -6.77 3.38
C SER A 39 2.09 -6.66 3.21
N LEU A 40 1.41 -6.08 4.20
CA LEU A 40 -0.04 -5.87 4.12
C LEU A 40 -0.46 -5.02 2.90
N ILE A 41 0.33 -3.99 2.55
CA ILE A 41 0.06 -3.15 1.37
C ILE A 41 0.21 -3.95 0.08
N GLN A 42 1.27 -4.75 -0.03
CA GLN A 42 1.47 -5.67 -1.15
C GLN A 42 0.29 -6.62 -1.29
N ASN A 43 -0.10 -7.28 -0.19
CA ASN A 43 -1.23 -8.23 -0.19
C ASN A 43 -2.55 -7.57 -0.58
N THR A 44 -2.75 -6.31 -0.21
CA THR A 44 -3.94 -5.55 -0.61
C THR A 44 -3.91 -5.23 -2.10
N PHE A 45 -2.75 -4.79 -2.61
CA PHE A 45 -2.56 -4.48 -4.02
C PHE A 45 -2.77 -5.70 -4.91
N ASP A 46 -2.15 -6.85 -4.61
CA ASP A 46 -2.30 -8.10 -5.37
C ASP A 46 -3.74 -8.62 -5.41
N ARG A 47 -4.51 -8.38 -4.35
CA ARG A 47 -5.93 -8.75 -4.33
C ARG A 47 -6.73 -7.86 -5.28
N LEU A 48 -6.42 -6.57 -5.32
CA LEU A 48 -7.10 -5.60 -6.19
C LEU A 48 -6.68 -5.73 -7.65
N SER A 49 -5.41 -6.03 -7.94
CA SER A 49 -4.90 -6.17 -9.31
C SER A 49 -5.51 -7.34 -10.08
N LYS A 50 -6.13 -8.31 -9.38
CA LYS A 50 -6.96 -9.36 -10.00
C LYS A 50 -8.30 -8.85 -10.54
N LEU A 51 -8.75 -7.68 -10.10
CA LEU A 51 -10.08 -7.12 -10.39
C LEU A 51 -10.03 -5.77 -11.12
N ILE A 52 -9.02 -4.93 -10.82
CA ILE A 52 -8.86 -3.55 -11.28
C ILE A 52 -7.48 -3.40 -11.95
N PRO A 53 -7.39 -2.79 -13.15
CA PRO A 53 -6.10 -2.61 -13.82
C PRO A 53 -5.12 -1.89 -12.88
N SER A 54 -3.87 -2.33 -12.83
CA SER A 54 -2.89 -1.80 -11.88
C SER A 54 -2.75 -0.28 -11.98
N GLU A 55 -2.85 0.28 -13.18
CA GLU A 55 -2.82 1.73 -13.46
C GLU A 55 -4.00 2.51 -12.82
N ASN A 56 -5.09 1.83 -12.48
CA ASN A 56 -6.28 2.40 -11.86
C ASN A 56 -6.33 2.20 -10.34
N ILE A 57 -5.29 1.61 -9.75
CA ILE A 57 -5.15 1.47 -8.30
C ILE A 57 -4.31 2.64 -7.80
N LEU A 58 -4.91 3.48 -6.96
CA LEU A 58 -4.29 4.66 -6.36
C LEU A 58 -3.96 4.37 -4.89
N ILE A 59 -2.87 4.95 -4.38
CA ILE A 59 -2.44 4.81 -2.99
C ILE A 59 -2.54 6.18 -2.32
N ALA A 60 -3.44 6.33 -1.35
CA ALA A 60 -3.54 7.54 -0.54
C ALA A 60 -2.70 7.37 0.74
N THR A 61 -1.67 8.19 0.91
CA THR A 61 -0.74 8.10 2.05
C THR A 61 -0.20 9.47 2.46
N ASN A 62 0.54 9.54 3.56
CA ASN A 62 1.24 10.76 3.95
C ASN A 62 2.55 10.90 3.15
N LYS A 63 2.96 12.15 2.88
CA LYS A 63 4.24 12.47 2.21
C LYS A 63 5.45 11.70 2.74
N LYS A 64 5.55 11.50 4.06
CA LYS A 64 6.66 10.75 4.69
C LYS A 64 6.73 9.27 4.34
N TYR A 65 5.66 8.68 3.80
CA TYR A 65 5.60 7.26 3.44
C TYR A 65 5.63 7.02 1.93
N LYS A 66 5.73 8.08 1.11
CA LYS A 66 5.78 7.97 -0.36
C LYS A 66 6.83 6.94 -0.80
N ASP A 67 8.05 7.08 -0.30
CA ASP A 67 9.18 6.25 -0.72
C ASP A 67 9.02 4.79 -0.26
N LEU A 68 8.43 4.57 0.93
CA LEU A 68 8.08 3.22 1.39
C LEU A 68 7.01 2.57 0.50
N VAL A 69 6.00 3.34 0.06
CA VAL A 69 4.98 2.84 -0.87
C VAL A 69 5.63 2.40 -2.19
N LEU A 70 6.48 3.24 -2.78
CA LEU A 70 7.16 2.93 -4.05
C LEU A 70 8.13 1.76 -3.90
N TYR A 71 8.81 1.64 -2.76
CA TYR A 71 9.66 0.50 -2.44
C TYR A 71 8.88 -0.82 -2.37
N HIS A 72 7.72 -0.83 -1.69
CA HIS A 72 6.91 -2.04 -1.55
C HIS A 72 6.12 -2.40 -2.81
N LEU A 73 5.79 -1.42 -3.65
CA LEU A 73 5.00 -1.57 -4.87
C LEU A 73 5.80 -1.08 -6.08
N PRO A 74 6.82 -1.81 -6.55
CA PRO A 74 7.69 -1.36 -7.64
C PRO A 74 6.97 -1.22 -8.99
N ASP A 75 5.79 -1.83 -9.14
CA ASP A 75 5.00 -1.82 -10.37
C ASP A 75 4.07 -0.60 -10.51
N ILE A 76 4.01 0.29 -9.50
CA ILE A 76 3.22 1.52 -9.59
C ILE A 76 4.09 2.74 -9.90
N ASN A 77 3.49 3.72 -10.55
CA ASN A 77 4.13 4.99 -10.85
C ASN A 77 3.86 6.03 -9.75
N GLU A 78 4.72 7.06 -9.67
CA GLU A 78 4.57 8.13 -8.67
C GLU A 78 3.22 8.87 -8.74
N ASN A 79 2.65 9.01 -9.94
CA ASN A 79 1.35 9.65 -10.16
C ASN A 79 0.17 8.85 -9.55
N GLN A 80 0.38 7.59 -9.16
CA GLN A 80 -0.61 6.78 -8.47
C GLN A 80 -0.56 6.99 -6.95
N VAL A 81 0.43 7.73 -6.42
CA VAL A 81 0.55 8.04 -4.99
C VAL A 81 -0.04 9.42 -4.70
N LEU A 82 -1.16 9.43 -3.98
CA LEU A 82 -1.86 10.63 -3.53
C LEU A 82 -1.32 11.02 -2.15
N LEU A 83 -0.81 12.26 -2.03
CA LEU A 83 -0.12 12.79 -0.85
C LEU A 83 -0.95 13.79 -0.06
#